data_AF-A0A6P0I5A9-F1
#
_entry.id   AF-A0A6P0I5A9-F1
#
_cell.length_a   1.000
_cell.length_b   1.000
_cell.length_c   1.000
_cell.angle_alpha   90.00
_cell.angle_beta   90.00
_cell.angle_gamma   90.00
#
_symmetry.space_group_name_H-M   'P 1'
#
loop_
_entity.id
_entity.type
_entity.pdbx_description
1 polymer ?
#
loop_
_entity_poly.entity_id
_entity_poly.type
_entity_poly.pdbx_seq_one_letter_code
_entity_poly.pdbx_strand_id
1 'polypeptide(L)'
;NRAISDARDGTYRNAVNYEEWDKLAKVYRSKNIDHNEEYRSLLFRRCVLEYRDFNTEGNPVRWYDIHPLIEGTSEFQSALNRLISNE
;
A
#
# COMPACT_ATOMS: atom_id res chain seq x y z
N ASN A 1 21.69 -3.95 0.06
CA ASN A 1 21.46 -5.34 -0.37
C ASN A 1 20.83 -5.30 -1.76
N ARG A 2 21.56 -5.69 -2.82
CA ARG A 2 21.18 -5.40 -4.22
C ARG A 2 19.82 -5.99 -4.62
N ALA A 3 19.51 -7.20 -4.17
CA ALA A 3 18.23 -7.86 -4.44
C ALA A 3 17.01 -7.09 -3.90
N ILE A 4 17.15 -6.43 -2.74
CA ILE A 4 16.07 -5.60 -2.15
C ILE A 4 15.86 -4.34 -2.98
N SER A 5 16.95 -3.69 -3.42
CA SER A 5 16.89 -2.51 -4.27
C SER A 5 16.28 -2.84 -5.64
N ASP A 6 16.67 -3.95 -6.25
CA ASP A 6 16.15 -4.40 -7.55
C ASP A 6 14.65 -4.73 -7.48
N ALA A 7 14.19 -5.40 -6.41
CA ALA A 7 12.76 -5.67 -6.22
C ALA A 7 11.96 -4.40 -5.93
N ARG A 8 12.49 -3.49 -5.10
CA ARG A 8 11.84 -2.21 -4.80
C ARG A 8 11.66 -1.37 -6.06
N ASP A 9 12.73 -1.23 -6.85
CA ASP A 9 12.75 -0.31 -7.99
C ASP A 9 12.13 -0.97 -9.24
N GLY A 10 12.43 -2.24 -9.51
CA GLY A 10 11.98 -2.95 -10.72
C GLY A 10 10.57 -3.53 -10.62
N THR A 11 10.14 -4.00 -9.44
CA THR A 11 8.83 -4.65 -9.27
C THR A 11 7.78 -3.70 -8.73
N TYR A 12 8.08 -2.94 -7.67
CA TYR A 12 7.05 -2.16 -6.97
C TYR A 12 6.98 -0.71 -7.43
N ARG A 13 8.11 -0.01 -7.55
CA ARG A 13 8.11 1.39 -8.02
C ARG A 13 7.54 1.51 -9.43
N ASN A 14 8.00 0.68 -10.36
CA ASN A 14 7.49 0.69 -11.74
C ASN A 14 6.06 0.17 -11.88
N ALA A 15 5.58 -0.59 -10.91
CA ALA A 15 4.20 -1.05 -10.92
C ALA A 15 3.23 0.05 -10.52
N VAL A 16 3.63 1.09 -9.79
CA VAL A 16 2.75 2.13 -9.23
C VAL A 16 2.75 3.39 -10.11
N ASN A 17 1.57 3.81 -10.55
CA ASN A 17 1.39 5.06 -11.31
C ASN A 17 1.38 6.29 -10.40
N TYR A 18 1.65 7.48 -10.97
CA TYR A 18 1.79 8.72 -10.21
C TYR A 18 0.62 9.01 -9.24
N GLU A 19 -0.62 8.88 -9.71
CA GLU A 19 -1.83 9.14 -8.91
C GLU A 19 -2.11 8.06 -7.85
N GLU A 20 -1.46 6.90 -7.95
CA GLU A 20 -1.67 5.78 -7.04
C GLU A 20 -0.85 5.91 -5.76
N TRP A 21 0.20 6.73 -5.75
CA TRP A 21 0.98 6.99 -4.53
C TRP A 21 0.13 7.59 -3.42
N ASP A 22 -0.78 8.52 -3.76
CA ASP A 22 -1.69 9.13 -2.78
C ASP A 22 -2.73 8.11 -2.28
N LYS A 23 -3.14 7.16 -3.13
CA LYS A 23 -4.02 6.05 -2.74
C LYS A 23 -3.31 5.12 -1.76
N LEU A 24 -2.05 4.76 -2.03
CA LEU A 24 -1.24 3.95 -1.13
C LEU A 24 -1.04 4.62 0.23
N ALA A 25 -0.81 5.93 0.27
CA ALA A 25 -0.72 6.69 1.52
C ALA A 25 -2.03 6.63 2.33
N LYS A 26 -3.18 6.74 1.66
CA LYS A 26 -4.50 6.59 2.30
C LYS A 26 -4.70 5.20 2.89
N VAL A 27 -4.37 4.14 2.14
CA VAL A 27 -4.45 2.75 2.63
C VAL A 27 -3.55 2.53 3.84
N TYR A 28 -2.31 3.01 3.77
CA TYR A 28 -1.37 2.88 4.89
C TYR A 28 -1.89 3.51 6.18
N ARG A 29 -2.58 4.66 6.08
CA ARG A 29 -3.16 5.37 7.24
C ARG A 29 -4.45 4.73 7.72
N SER A 30 -5.38 4.41 6.81
CA SER A 30 -6.72 3.91 7.17
C SER A 30 -6.77 2.41 7.46
N LYS A 31 -5.75 1.66 7.00
CA LYS A 31 -5.72 0.19 6.93
C LYS A 31 -6.92 -0.40 6.17
N ASN A 32 -7.48 0.37 5.24
CA ASN A 32 -8.68 0.03 4.52
C ASN A 32 -8.59 0.47 3.04
N ILE A 33 -9.43 -0.12 2.19
CA ILE A 33 -9.56 0.23 0.77
C ILE A 33 -11.02 0.52 0.42
N ASP A 34 -11.24 1.38 -0.57
CA ASP A 34 -12.57 1.53 -1.16
C ASP A 34 -12.83 0.38 -2.14
N HIS A 35 -14.10 0.00 -2.34
CA HIS A 35 -14.48 -1.10 -3.25
C HIS A 35 -14.46 -0.69 -4.74
N ASN A 36 -13.55 0.21 -5.13
CA ASN A 36 -13.41 0.68 -6.51
C ASN A 36 -12.41 -0.18 -7.31
N GLU A 37 -12.38 -0.01 -8.64
CA GLU A 37 -11.53 -0.78 -9.54
C GLU A 37 -10.03 -0.51 -9.35
N GLU A 38 -9.66 0.71 -8.95
CA GLU A 38 -8.28 1.13 -8.79
C GLU A 38 -7.57 0.38 -7.65
N TYR A 39 -8.24 0.20 -6.50
CA TYR A 39 -7.70 -0.59 -5.39
C TYR A 39 -7.62 -2.09 -5.75
N ARG A 40 -8.52 -2.62 -6.58
CA ARG A 40 -8.41 -3.99 -7.10
C ARG A 40 -7.16 -4.18 -7.94
N SER A 41 -6.82 -3.19 -8.78
CA SER A 41 -5.58 -3.21 -9.57
C SER A 41 -4.33 -3.19 -8.69
N LEU A 42 -4.34 -2.43 -7.60
CA LEU A 42 -3.23 -2.38 -6.63
C LEU A 42 -3.06 -3.70 -5.85
N LEU A 43 -4.16 -4.37 -5.51
CA LEU A 43 -4.13 -5.73 -4.94
C LEU A 43 -3.54 -6.75 -5.92
N PHE A 44 -3.96 -6.69 -7.19
CA PHE A 44 -3.45 -7.60 -8.23
C PHE A 44 -1.94 -7.47 -8.43
N ARG A 45 -1.42 -6.24 -8.43
CA ARG A 45 0.02 -5.94 -8.50
C ARG A 45 0.75 -6.14 -7.17
N ARG A 46 0.06 -6.60 -6.12
CA ARG A 46 0.58 -6.79 -4.75
C ARG A 46 1.19 -5.52 -4.15
N CYS A 47 0.76 -4.36 -4.62
CA CYS A 47 1.15 -3.08 -4.05
C CYS A 47 0.38 -2.82 -2.75
N VAL A 48 -0.85 -3.33 -2.69
CA VAL A 48 -1.65 -3.49 -1.46
C VAL A 48 -1.76 -4.98 -1.16
N LEU A 49 -1.76 -5.33 0.12
CA LEU A 49 -1.94 -6.68 0.65
C LEU A 49 -3.21 -6.71 1.49
N GLU A 50 -3.99 -7.78 1.37
CA GLU A 50 -5.10 -8.09 2.28
C GLU A 50 -4.61 -9.05 3.35
N TYR A 51 -4.79 -8.66 4.61
CA TYR A 51 -4.54 -9.48 5.77
C TYR A 51 -5.86 -10.01 6.31
N ARG A 52 -5.82 -11.23 6.85
CA ARG A 52 -6.98 -11.90 7.44
C ARG A 52 -6.56 -12.54 8.75
N ASP A 53 -7.39 -12.38 9.76
CA ASP A 53 -7.21 -13.03 11.06
C ASP A 53 -8.57 -13.25 11.72
N PHE A 54 -8.58 -13.80 12.92
CA PHE A 54 -9.74 -13.84 13.80
C PHE A 54 -9.50 -12.89 14.97
N ASN A 55 -10.52 -12.11 15.34
CA ASN A 55 -10.43 -11.29 16.54
C ASN A 55 -10.54 -12.15 17.82
N THR A 56 -10.49 -11.51 18.98
CA THR A 56 -10.57 -12.18 20.29
C THR A 56 -11.87 -12.96 20.53
N GLU A 57 -12.93 -12.68 19.75
CA GLU A 57 -14.22 -13.37 19.81
C GLU A 57 -14.32 -14.51 18.78
N GLY A 58 -13.27 -14.76 18.00
CA GLY A 58 -13.27 -15.75 16.92
C GLY A 58 -13.98 -15.27 15.65
N ASN A 59 -14.31 -13.98 15.54
CA ASN A 59 -14.92 -13.42 14.33
C ASN A 59 -13.84 -13.08 13.30
N PRO A 60 -14.03 -13.42 12.01
CA PRO A 60 -13.06 -13.10 10.97
C PRO A 60 -12.93 -11.59 10.79
N VAL A 61 -11.70 -11.10 10.78
CA VAL A 61 -11.35 -9.70 10.49
C VAL A 61 -10.42 -9.65 9.29
N ARG A 62 -10.54 -8.57 8.52
CA ARG A 62 -9.63 -8.26 7.41
C ARG A 62 -9.22 -6.81 7.46
N TRP A 63 -7.98 -6.54 7.07
CA TRP A 63 -7.47 -5.19 6.89
C TRP A 63 -6.47 -5.18 5.75
N TYR A 64 -6.08 -3.99 5.33
CA TYR A 64 -5.19 -3.82 4.19
C TYR A 64 -3.97 -3.01 4.60
N ASP A 65 -2.84 -3.30 3.96
CA ASP A 65 -1.66 -2.47 4.07
C ASP A 65 -0.88 -2.45 2.76
N ILE A 66 0.06 -1.53 2.63
CA ILE A 66 0.96 -1.51 1.49
C ILE A 66 2.05 -2.57 1.63
N HIS A 67 2.64 -2.99 0.51
CA HIS A 67 3.79 -3.87 0.56
C HIS A 67 4.99 -3.17 1.25
N PRO A 68 5.75 -3.82 2.17
CA PRO A 68 6.83 -3.16 2.92
C PRO A 68 7.93 -2.51 2.06
N LEU A 69 8.19 -3.04 0.86
CA LEU A 69 9.14 -2.43 -0.08
C LEU A 69 8.67 -1.08 -0.64
N ILE A 70 7.35 -0.86 -0.73
CA ILE A 70 6.75 0.41 -1.14
C ILE A 70 6.94 1.46 -0.04
N GLU A 71 6.83 1.08 1.24
CA GLU A 71 7.06 2.00 2.37
C GLU A 71 8.46 2.65 2.29
N GLY A 72 9.45 1.91 1.78
CA GLY A 72 10.81 2.40 1.61
C GLY A 72 11.05 3.28 0.37
N THR A 73 10.05 3.66 -0.43
CA THR A 73 10.23 4.50 -1.62
C THR A 73 10.04 5.98 -1.32
N SER A 74 10.83 6.84 -1.97
CA SER A 74 10.74 8.31 -1.85
C SER A 74 9.38 8.86 -2.27
N GLU A 75 8.76 8.26 -3.27
CA GLU A 75 7.48 8.65 -3.84
C GLU A 75 6.35 8.43 -2.84
N PHE A 76 6.35 7.25 -2.20
CA PHE A 76 5.42 6.94 -1.12
C PHE A 76 5.62 7.89 0.07
N GLN A 77 6.86 8.09 0.52
CA GLN A 77 7.15 9.00 1.64
C GLN A 77 6.68 10.43 1.34
N SER A 78 6.87 10.89 0.10
CA SER A 78 6.36 12.18 -0.34
C SER A 78 4.84 12.25 -0.33
N ALA A 79 4.15 11.20 -0.79
CA ALA A 79 2.69 11.12 -0.76
C ALA A 79 2.13 11.10 0.68
N LEU A 80 2.76 10.33 1.55
CA LEU A 80 2.41 10.26 2.97
C LEU A 80 2.56 11.63 3.65
N ASN A 81 3.66 12.34 3.39
CA ASN A 81 3.89 13.68 3.93
C ASN A 81 2.88 14.70 3.41
N ARG A 82 2.50 14.63 2.13
CA ARG A 82 1.43 15.48 1.57
C ARG A 82 0.10 15.21 2.26
N LEU A 83 -0.24 13.94 2.49
CA LEU A 83 -1.48 13.57 3.16
C LEU A 83 -1.52 14.11 4.59
N ILE A 84 -0.44 13.92 5.36
CA ILE A 84 -0.33 14.39 6.76
C ILE A 84 -0.36 15.92 6.83
N SER A 85 0.26 16.63 5.89
CA SER A 85 0.27 18.10 5.87
C SER A 85 -1.08 18.74 5.54
N ASN A 86 -2.02 17.96 5.00
CA ASN A 86 -3.35 18.41 4.60
C ASN A 86 -4.45 18.00 5.61
N GLU A 87 -4.08 17.29 6.69
CA GLU A 87 -4.95 16.92 7.83
C GLU A 87 -4.82 17.94 8.97
#